data_AF-A0A3C1T1T3-F1
#
_entry.id   AF-A0A3C1T1T3-F1
#
_cell.length_a   1.000
_cell.length_b   1.000
_cell.length_c   1.000
_cell.angle_alpha   90.00
_cell.angle_beta   90.00
_cell.angle_gamma   90.00
#
_symmetry.space_group_name_H-M   'P 1'
#
loop_
_entity.id
_entity.type
_entity.pdbx_description
1 polymer ?
#
loop_
_entity_poly.entity_id
_entity_poly.type
_entity_poly.pdbx_seq_one_letter_code
_entity_poly.pdbx_strand_id
1 'polypeptide(L)'
;MSNRSADILFQLIKSLEKAEKRHFKLYIKRSSSRQDLKIIQLFDAIDKAKDYNEAQILKKITGVEKPQLANLKAHLYKELLASLRLLKSTDSIDLQLHEQLDYARILYNKGLYLQSLRILEKVKDLAKSYHQESFLIQVISLEKKIETLHITRSGEGAADRLTQEANEVNEQRTMITALSNLALQLYQWYVKHGHARNEKDEKGVKQFFKENLPPNPEQIRGFYQLLYLYQSYCWYAFIRQDFLMYYRYSRKWADLFKNEPLMITAETGHYIKGMHNLLTANFNLRNFKNFDKYLVRFERFTFSKPANQHDNFRMQAFVYLTSARIN
;
A
#
# COMPACT_ATOMS: atom_id res chain seq x y z
N MET A 1 -2.90 24.88 11.76
CA MET A 1 -2.24 24.21 10.62
C MET A 1 -2.45 25.08 9.39
N SER A 2 -1.53 26.02 9.15
CA SER A 2 -1.69 27.13 8.19
C SER A 2 -0.98 26.85 6.86
N ASN A 3 -1.62 27.27 5.76
CA ASN A 3 -1.07 27.53 4.43
C ASN A 3 -0.07 26.54 3.83
N ARG A 4 -0.40 25.23 3.81
CA ARG A 4 0.18 24.39 2.74
C ARG A 4 -0.49 24.78 1.43
N SER A 5 0.31 25.28 0.47
CA SER A 5 -0.14 25.53 -0.91
C SER A 5 -0.97 24.35 -1.42
N ALA A 6 -2.12 24.61 -2.06
CA ALA A 6 -2.93 23.59 -2.71
C ALA A 6 -2.25 22.98 -3.96
N ASP A 7 -1.13 23.54 -4.41
CA ASP A 7 -0.44 23.05 -5.62
C ASP A 7 0.28 21.73 -5.36
N ILE A 8 -0.24 20.66 -5.95
CA ILE A 8 0.24 19.28 -5.80
C ILE A 8 1.69 19.13 -6.29
N LEU A 9 2.05 19.81 -7.39
CA LEU A 9 3.40 19.73 -7.94
C LEU A 9 4.43 20.36 -7.00
N PHE A 10 4.12 21.52 -6.42
CA PHE A 10 4.94 22.14 -5.39
C PHE A 10 5.11 21.21 -4.18
N GLN A 11 4.02 20.63 -3.68
CA GLN A 11 4.08 19.69 -2.55
C GLN A 11 4.97 18.48 -2.85
N LEU A 12 4.81 17.87 -4.03
CA LEU A 12 5.61 16.72 -4.45
C LEU A 12 7.09 17.08 -4.56
N ILE A 13 7.45 18.19 -5.22
CA ILE A 13 8.85 18.61 -5.34
C ILE A 13 9.48 18.87 -3.96
N LYS A 14 8.70 19.43 -3.03
CA LYS A 14 9.14 19.68 -1.65
C LYS A 14 9.29 18.43 -0.80
N SER A 15 8.57 17.35 -1.10
CA SER A 15 8.73 16.08 -0.39
C SER A 15 9.94 15.26 -0.85
N LEU A 16 10.58 15.63 -1.97
CA LEU A 16 11.69 14.83 -2.51
C LEU A 16 12.97 14.93 -1.66
N GLU A 17 13.65 13.80 -1.54
CA GLU A 17 14.99 13.74 -0.98
C GLU A 17 16.05 14.27 -1.96
N LYS A 18 17.23 14.65 -1.46
CA LYS A 18 18.35 15.11 -2.30
C LYS A 18 18.71 14.11 -3.41
N ALA A 19 18.67 12.81 -3.09
CA ALA A 19 18.95 11.75 -4.06
C ALA A 19 17.89 11.68 -5.18
N GLU A 20 16.60 11.81 -4.81
CA GLU A 20 15.48 11.80 -5.75
C GLU A 20 15.51 13.02 -6.69
N LYS A 21 15.80 14.21 -6.15
CA LYS A 21 15.98 15.43 -6.95
C LYS A 21 17.15 15.29 -7.94
N ARG A 22 18.27 14.71 -7.51
CA ARG A 22 19.42 14.44 -8.37
C ARG A 22 19.07 13.43 -9.47
N HIS A 23 18.39 12.35 -9.11
CA HIS A 23 17.95 11.33 -10.06
C HIS A 23 17.04 11.94 -11.14
N PHE A 24 16.04 12.73 -10.75
CA PHE A 24 15.13 13.39 -11.70
C PHE A 24 15.88 14.26 -12.71
N LYS A 25 16.83 15.09 -12.26
CA LYS A 25 17.64 15.91 -13.16
C LYS A 25 18.47 15.09 -14.14
N LEU A 26 19.01 13.96 -13.72
CA LEU A 26 19.76 13.05 -14.60
C LEU A 26 18.84 12.34 -15.60
N TYR A 27 17.65 11.92 -15.15
CA TYR A 27 16.62 11.31 -15.97
C TYR A 27 16.22 12.23 -17.14
N ILE A 28 15.89 13.50 -16.86
CA ILE A 28 15.53 14.48 -17.90
C ILE A 28 16.69 14.78 -18.85
N LYS A 29 17.93 14.86 -18.35
CA LYS A 29 19.09 15.16 -19.20
C LYS A 29 19.40 14.07 -20.24
N ARG A 30 18.91 12.84 -20.04
CA ARG A 30 19.15 11.73 -20.98
C ARG A 30 18.38 11.89 -22.30
N SER A 31 17.25 12.61 -22.32
CA SER A 31 16.42 12.80 -23.54
C SER A 31 16.87 13.95 -24.44
N SER A 32 17.87 14.74 -24.05
CA SER A 32 18.59 15.74 -24.86
C SER A 32 17.73 16.68 -25.74
N SER A 33 16.56 17.11 -25.27
CA SER A 33 15.67 18.03 -26.00
C SER A 33 15.68 19.46 -25.43
N ARG A 34 15.32 20.48 -26.23
CA ARG A 34 15.18 21.86 -25.74
C ARG A 34 14.04 22.01 -24.71
N GLN A 35 13.04 21.14 -24.78
CA GLN A 35 11.93 21.09 -23.83
C GLN A 35 12.41 20.61 -22.44
N ASP A 36 13.43 19.76 -22.41
CA ASP A 36 14.04 19.23 -21.19
C ASP A 36 14.72 20.33 -20.36
N LEU A 37 15.32 21.34 -21.02
CA LEU A 37 15.92 22.50 -20.35
C LEU A 37 14.86 23.34 -19.62
N LYS A 38 13.70 23.57 -20.24
CA LYS A 38 12.59 24.31 -19.62
C LYS A 38 11.99 23.55 -18.44
N ILE A 39 11.93 22.22 -18.52
CA ILE A 39 11.46 21.36 -17.42
C ILE A 39 12.40 21.44 -16.22
N ILE A 40 13.72 21.38 -16.43
CA ILE A 40 14.70 21.54 -15.35
C ILE A 40 14.62 22.94 -14.73
N GLN A 41 14.48 24.00 -15.55
CA GLN A 41 14.33 25.36 -15.06
C GLN A 41 13.07 25.53 -14.19
N LEU A 42 11.93 24.99 -14.63
CA LEU A 42 10.69 25.01 -13.86
C LEU A 42 10.86 24.24 -12.54
N PHE A 43 11.45 23.04 -12.58
CA PHE A 43 11.72 22.25 -11.39
C PHE A 43 12.58 23.02 -10.38
N ASP A 44 13.68 23.64 -10.83
CA ASP A 44 14.58 24.40 -9.97
C ASP A 44 13.92 25.67 -9.40
N ALA A 45 13.07 26.33 -10.19
CA ALA A 45 12.32 27.49 -9.73
C ALA A 45 11.35 27.11 -8.60
N ILE A 46 10.65 25.98 -8.73
CA ILE A 46 9.73 25.45 -7.71
C ILE A 46 10.50 24.94 -6.48
N ASP A 47 11.58 24.18 -6.68
CA ASP A 47 12.38 23.61 -5.58
C ASP A 47 13.02 24.69 -4.70
N LYS A 48 13.45 25.81 -5.30
CA LYS A 48 14.02 26.94 -4.54
C LYS A 48 12.98 27.85 -3.91
N ALA A 49 11.72 27.83 -4.34
CA ALA A 49 10.68 28.72 -3.82
C ALA A 49 10.31 28.33 -2.38
N LYS A 50 10.24 29.28 -1.44
CA LYS A 50 9.83 29.00 -0.06
C LYS A 50 8.34 28.65 0.02
N ASP A 51 7.53 29.45 -0.67
CA ASP A 51 6.08 29.32 -0.76
C ASP A 51 5.66 29.26 -2.24
N TYR A 52 4.51 28.67 -2.52
CA TYR A 52 3.99 28.60 -3.88
C TYR A 52 3.46 29.97 -4.31
N ASN A 53 4.05 30.53 -5.37
CA ASN A 53 3.56 31.72 -6.04
C ASN A 53 3.80 31.59 -7.56
N GLU A 54 2.73 31.34 -8.30
CA GLU A 54 2.79 31.09 -9.74
C GLU A 54 3.39 32.26 -10.53
N ALA A 55 3.04 33.50 -10.17
CA ALA A 55 3.56 34.69 -10.83
C ALA A 55 5.08 34.85 -10.62
N GLN A 56 5.59 34.52 -9.43
CA GLN A 56 7.03 34.52 -9.16
C GLN A 56 7.76 33.38 -9.89
N ILE A 57 7.14 32.20 -9.97
CA ILE A 57 7.70 31.05 -10.72
C ILE A 57 7.78 31.40 -12.21
N LEU A 58 6.73 31.98 -12.79
CA LEU A 58 6.69 32.40 -14.19
C LEU A 58 7.81 33.39 -14.51
N LYS A 59 8.03 34.39 -13.66
CA LYS A 59 9.12 35.39 -13.82
C LYS A 59 10.52 34.77 -13.85
N LYS A 60 10.71 33.59 -13.26
CA LYS A 60 12.02 32.90 -13.22
C LYS A 60 12.30 32.05 -14.47
N ILE A 61 11.32 31.87 -15.36
CA ILE A 61 11.45 31.01 -16.53
C ILE A 61 11.37 31.87 -17.79
N THR A 62 12.50 32.03 -18.48
CA THR A 62 12.60 32.88 -19.66
C THR A 62 11.83 32.30 -20.85
N GLY A 63 11.02 33.12 -21.52
CA GLY A 63 10.33 32.73 -22.76
C GLY A 63 9.22 31.69 -22.56
N VAL A 64 8.53 31.75 -21.42
CA VAL A 64 7.32 30.98 -21.13
C VAL A 64 6.20 31.95 -20.78
N GLU A 65 5.09 31.86 -21.50
CA GLU A 65 3.88 32.62 -21.21
C GLU A 65 2.98 31.87 -20.21
N LYS A 66 2.04 32.58 -19.59
CA LYS A 66 1.13 32.01 -18.59
C LYS A 66 0.38 30.76 -19.09
N PRO A 67 -0.17 30.69 -20.32
CA PRO A 67 -0.83 29.48 -20.82
C PRO A 67 0.14 28.29 -20.97
N GLN A 68 1.39 28.58 -21.37
CA GLN A 68 2.42 27.57 -21.57
C GLN A 68 2.91 27.00 -20.23
N LEU A 69 2.85 27.77 -19.14
CA LEU A 69 3.25 27.32 -17.80
C LEU A 69 2.38 26.16 -17.32
N ALA A 70 1.06 26.19 -17.56
CA ALA A 70 0.17 25.09 -17.15
C ALA A 70 0.57 23.77 -17.82
N ASN A 71 0.81 23.79 -19.14
CA ASN A 71 1.29 22.63 -19.89
C ASN A 71 2.66 22.16 -19.40
N LEU A 72 3.58 23.10 -19.12
CA LEU A 72 4.91 22.78 -18.61
C LEU A 72 4.85 22.14 -17.22
N LYS A 73 3.95 22.60 -16.34
CA LYS A 73 3.70 21.98 -15.03
C LYS A 73 3.13 20.58 -15.17
N ALA A 74 2.14 20.37 -16.04
CA ALA A 74 1.57 19.05 -16.29
C ALA A 74 2.63 18.07 -16.82
N HIS A 75 3.48 18.53 -17.74
CA HIS A 75 4.58 17.74 -18.25
C HIS A 75 5.64 17.44 -17.18
N LEU A 76 6.06 18.44 -16.40
CA LEU A 76 6.99 18.26 -15.28
C LEU A 76 6.44 17.25 -14.26
N TYR A 77 5.16 17.34 -13.91
CA TYR A 77 4.53 16.40 -13.00
C TYR A 77 4.60 14.96 -13.53
N LYS A 78 4.25 14.76 -14.80
CA LYS A 78 4.32 13.44 -15.46
C LYS A 78 5.74 12.89 -15.46
N GLU A 79 6.73 13.67 -15.88
CA GLU A 79 8.12 13.22 -15.93
C GLU A 79 8.70 12.96 -14.54
N LEU A 80 8.28 13.74 -13.54
CA LEU A 80 8.70 13.55 -12.17
C LEU A 80 8.19 12.21 -11.62
N LEU A 81 6.91 11.91 -11.84
CA LEU A 81 6.34 10.61 -11.47
C LEU A 81 7.01 9.45 -12.22
N ALA A 82 7.27 9.60 -13.52
CA ALA A 82 7.96 8.58 -14.31
C ALA A 82 9.39 8.32 -13.77
N SER A 83 10.13 9.39 -13.48
CA SER A 83 11.46 9.29 -12.86
C SER A 83 11.41 8.59 -11.50
N LEU A 84 10.44 8.91 -10.65
CA LEU A 84 10.31 8.31 -9.32
C LEU A 84 9.93 6.83 -9.41
N ARG A 85 9.03 6.46 -10.34
CA ARG A 85 8.70 5.06 -10.62
C ARG A 85 9.93 4.25 -10.98
N LEU A 86 10.80 4.79 -11.86
CA LEU A 86 12.05 4.12 -12.25
C LEU A 86 13.04 3.99 -11.09
N LEU A 87 13.13 5.01 -10.23
CA LEU A 87 14.02 4.98 -9.07
C LEU A 87 13.57 3.97 -8.01
N LYS A 88 12.26 3.80 -7.84
CA LYS A 88 11.65 3.01 -6.75
C LYS A 88 11.13 1.65 -7.21
N SER A 89 11.38 1.24 -8.46
CA SER A 89 10.80 0.01 -9.01
C SER A 89 11.17 -1.23 -8.20
N THR A 90 12.38 -1.29 -7.63
CA THR A 90 12.84 -2.41 -6.79
C THR A 90 12.38 -2.32 -5.33
N ASP A 91 11.83 -1.19 -4.90
CA ASP A 91 11.49 -0.94 -3.49
C ASP A 91 10.07 -1.36 -3.13
N SER A 92 9.19 -1.53 -4.13
CA SER A 92 7.78 -1.88 -3.97
C SER A 92 7.46 -3.15 -4.74
N ILE A 93 6.91 -4.15 -4.04
CA ILE A 93 6.49 -5.41 -4.65
C ILE A 93 5.46 -5.18 -5.77
N ASP A 94 4.53 -4.24 -5.57
CA ASP A 94 3.52 -3.88 -6.58
C ASP A 94 4.17 -3.33 -7.85
N LEU A 95 5.16 -2.44 -7.71
CA LEU A 95 5.87 -1.88 -8.86
C LEU A 95 6.66 -2.96 -9.61
N GLN A 96 7.30 -3.89 -8.89
CA GLN A 96 8.01 -5.03 -9.50
C GLN A 96 7.03 -5.93 -10.27
N LEU A 97 5.91 -6.32 -9.65
CA LEU A 97 4.91 -7.18 -10.27
C LEU A 97 4.29 -6.52 -11.51
N HIS A 98 3.98 -5.22 -11.46
CA HIS A 98 3.51 -4.47 -12.61
C HIS A 98 4.53 -4.43 -13.75
N GLU A 99 5.80 -4.14 -13.45
CA GLU A 99 6.86 -4.11 -14.46
C GLU A 99 7.03 -5.46 -15.17
N GLN A 100 7.04 -6.56 -14.42
CA GLN A 100 7.14 -7.89 -15.00
C GLN A 100 5.90 -8.26 -15.84
N LEU A 101 4.70 -7.88 -15.39
CA LEU A 101 3.48 -8.06 -16.21
C LEU A 101 3.53 -7.22 -17.50
N ASP A 102 4.06 -6.00 -17.46
CA ASP A 102 4.28 -5.17 -18.64
C ASP A 102 5.23 -5.88 -19.63
N TYR A 103 6.34 -6.43 -19.14
CA TYR A 103 7.28 -7.20 -19.97
C TYR A 103 6.65 -8.44 -20.57
N ALA A 104 5.88 -9.21 -19.79
CA ALA A 104 5.15 -10.38 -20.29
C ALA A 104 4.19 -9.99 -21.43
N ARG A 105 3.46 -8.88 -21.29
CA ARG A 105 2.55 -8.37 -22.33
C ARG A 105 3.29 -7.89 -23.57
N ILE A 106 4.42 -7.22 -23.41
CA ILE A 106 5.27 -6.79 -24.54
C ILE A 106 5.74 -8.01 -25.34
N LEU A 107 6.27 -9.03 -24.67
CA LEU A 107 6.72 -10.26 -25.32
C LEU A 107 5.58 -10.98 -26.04
N TYR A 108 4.42 -11.10 -25.39
CA TYR A 108 3.22 -11.65 -26.01
C TYR A 108 2.85 -10.91 -27.31
N ASN A 109 2.81 -9.57 -27.27
CA ASN A 109 2.49 -8.74 -28.45
C ASN A 109 3.56 -8.83 -29.55
N LYS A 110 4.77 -9.27 -29.23
CA LYS A 110 5.86 -9.53 -30.19
C LYS A 110 5.87 -10.98 -30.72
N GLY A 111 4.89 -11.81 -30.34
CA GLY A 111 4.82 -13.22 -30.74
C GLY A 111 5.74 -14.15 -29.92
N LEU A 112 6.38 -13.64 -28.88
CA LEU A 112 7.32 -14.39 -28.02
C LEU A 112 6.57 -15.05 -26.85
N TYR A 113 5.65 -15.97 -27.18
CA TYR A 113 4.69 -16.54 -26.23
C TYR A 113 5.35 -17.35 -25.11
N LEU A 114 6.31 -18.21 -25.43
CA LEU A 114 7.01 -19.04 -24.44
C LEU A 114 7.83 -18.17 -23.48
N GLN A 115 8.42 -17.08 -23.96
CA GLN A 115 9.15 -16.13 -23.13
C GLN A 115 8.19 -15.33 -22.23
N SER A 116 7.01 -14.97 -22.75
CA SER A 116 5.95 -14.35 -21.96
C SER A 116 5.51 -15.28 -20.81
N LEU A 117 5.23 -16.56 -21.10
CA LEU A 117 4.86 -17.57 -20.09
C LEU A 117 5.93 -17.75 -19.01
N ARG A 118 7.22 -17.77 -19.38
CA ARG A 118 8.33 -17.85 -18.40
C ARG A 118 8.39 -16.65 -17.46
N ILE A 119 8.02 -15.45 -17.92
CA ILE A 119 7.90 -14.29 -17.03
C ILE A 119 6.69 -14.48 -16.13
N LEU A 120 5.55 -14.90 -16.67
CA LEU A 120 4.32 -15.10 -15.91
C LEU A 120 4.46 -16.12 -14.78
N GLU A 121 5.22 -17.20 -15.01
CA GLU A 121 5.56 -18.18 -13.97
C GLU A 121 6.28 -17.52 -12.78
N LYS A 122 7.32 -16.71 -13.05
CA LYS A 122 8.04 -15.97 -12.01
C LYS A 122 7.17 -14.94 -11.29
N VAL A 123 6.30 -14.23 -12.04
CA VAL A 123 5.34 -13.28 -11.45
C VAL A 123 4.34 -14.02 -10.56
N LYS A 124 3.88 -15.20 -10.97
CA LYS A 124 2.97 -16.04 -10.18
C LYS A 124 3.60 -16.43 -8.84
N ASP A 125 4.83 -16.93 -8.86
CA ASP A 125 5.56 -17.34 -7.64
C ASP A 125 5.77 -16.16 -6.70
N LEU A 126 6.21 -15.03 -7.24
CA LEU A 126 6.42 -13.80 -6.48
C LEU A 126 5.09 -13.26 -5.91
N ALA A 127 4.02 -13.27 -6.69
CA ALA A 127 2.71 -12.86 -6.21
C ALA A 127 2.18 -13.80 -5.11
N LYS A 128 2.39 -15.13 -5.23
CA LYS A 128 2.03 -16.11 -4.19
C LYS A 128 2.81 -15.83 -2.90
N SER A 129 4.12 -15.57 -2.96
CA SER A 129 4.95 -15.31 -1.78
C SER A 129 4.59 -14.04 -1.02
N TYR A 130 3.93 -13.08 -1.68
CA TYR A 130 3.47 -11.81 -1.09
C TYR A 130 1.95 -11.71 -0.95
N HIS A 131 1.23 -12.82 -1.13
CA HIS A 131 -0.24 -12.88 -1.04
C HIS A 131 -0.95 -11.86 -1.95
N GLN A 132 -0.48 -11.70 -3.18
CA GLN A 132 -0.98 -10.70 -4.13
C GLN A 132 -2.05 -11.28 -5.05
N GLU A 133 -3.23 -11.62 -4.53
CA GLU A 133 -4.27 -12.32 -5.30
C GLU A 133 -4.75 -11.53 -6.53
N SER A 134 -4.78 -10.20 -6.46
CA SER A 134 -5.14 -9.35 -7.60
C SER A 134 -4.16 -9.47 -8.78
N PHE A 135 -2.87 -9.72 -8.49
CA PHE A 135 -1.87 -9.99 -9.52
C PHE A 135 -1.98 -11.43 -10.02
N LEU A 136 -2.26 -12.40 -9.15
CA LEU A 136 -2.51 -13.79 -9.56
C LEU A 136 -3.66 -13.89 -10.56
N ILE A 137 -4.76 -13.16 -10.36
CA ILE A 137 -5.88 -13.09 -11.32
C ILE A 137 -5.39 -12.60 -12.69
N GLN A 138 -4.57 -11.55 -12.73
CA GLN A 138 -4.04 -11.00 -13.97
C GLN A 138 -3.07 -11.96 -14.68
N VAL A 139 -2.21 -12.62 -13.92
CA VAL A 139 -1.26 -13.63 -14.42
C VAL A 139 -2.03 -14.78 -15.05
N ILE A 140 -2.94 -15.41 -14.30
CA ILE A 140 -3.73 -16.56 -14.75
C ILE A 140 -4.59 -16.18 -15.96
N SER A 141 -5.17 -14.98 -15.98
CA SER A 141 -5.92 -14.48 -17.13
C SER A 141 -5.07 -14.38 -18.39
N LEU A 142 -3.82 -13.91 -18.28
CA LEU A 142 -2.92 -13.81 -19.42
C LEU A 142 -2.39 -15.18 -19.85
N GLU A 143 -2.09 -16.09 -18.92
CA GLU A 143 -1.74 -17.48 -19.24
C GLU A 143 -2.87 -18.16 -20.01
N LYS A 144 -4.10 -18.11 -19.50
CA LYS A 144 -5.29 -18.66 -20.19
C LYS A 144 -5.45 -18.08 -21.59
N LYS A 145 -5.23 -16.77 -21.76
CA LYS A 145 -5.28 -16.13 -23.08
C LYS A 145 -4.23 -16.72 -24.04
N ILE A 146 -3.00 -16.93 -23.56
CA ILE A 146 -1.92 -17.49 -24.38
C ILE A 146 -2.23 -18.94 -24.76
N GLU A 147 -2.62 -19.76 -23.79
CA GLU A 147 -2.97 -21.18 -23.99
C GLU A 147 -4.13 -21.36 -24.98
N THR A 148 -5.15 -20.51 -24.91
CA THR A 148 -6.32 -20.61 -25.80
C THR A 148 -6.00 -20.21 -27.25
N LEU A 149 -5.09 -19.25 -27.45
CA LEU A 149 -4.84 -18.67 -28.78
C LEU A 149 -3.64 -19.28 -29.51
N HIS A 150 -2.74 -19.97 -28.80
CA HIS A 150 -1.46 -20.39 -29.34
C HIS A 150 -1.08 -21.81 -28.92
N ILE A 151 -0.35 -22.51 -29.79
CA ILE A 151 0.21 -23.83 -29.47
C ILE A 151 1.44 -23.63 -28.57
N THR A 152 1.26 -23.82 -27.27
CA THR A 152 2.25 -23.63 -26.20
C THR A 152 2.97 -24.92 -25.80
N ARG A 153 2.37 -26.08 -26.10
CA ARG A 153 2.84 -27.42 -25.67
C ARG A 153 2.93 -27.58 -24.15
N SER A 154 2.06 -26.92 -23.40
CA SER A 154 2.06 -26.86 -21.92
C SER A 154 1.70 -28.18 -21.21
N GLY A 155 1.59 -29.28 -21.96
CA GLY A 155 1.28 -30.60 -21.45
C GLY A 155 -0.21 -30.81 -21.18
N GLU A 156 -0.57 -32.08 -20.98
CA GLU A 156 -1.93 -32.48 -20.64
C GLU A 156 -2.34 -31.92 -19.26
N GLY A 157 -3.61 -31.54 -19.13
CA GLY A 157 -4.18 -30.97 -17.89
C GLY A 157 -3.82 -29.52 -17.58
N ALA A 158 -3.12 -28.79 -18.47
CA ALA A 158 -2.83 -27.37 -18.25
C ALA A 158 -4.10 -26.51 -18.13
N ALA A 159 -5.11 -26.79 -18.96
CA ALA A 159 -6.39 -26.08 -18.92
C ALA A 159 -7.15 -26.29 -17.59
N ASP A 160 -7.14 -27.53 -17.08
CA ASP A 160 -7.80 -27.88 -15.82
C ASP A 160 -7.09 -27.22 -14.64
N ARG A 161 -5.75 -27.27 -14.60
CA ARG A 161 -4.95 -26.59 -13.58
C ARG A 161 -5.21 -25.08 -13.56
N LEU A 162 -5.18 -24.40 -14.71
CA LEU A 162 -5.44 -22.96 -14.80
C LEU A 162 -6.88 -22.60 -14.40
N THR A 163 -7.84 -23.49 -14.68
CA THR A 163 -9.24 -23.29 -14.29
C THR A 163 -9.41 -23.42 -12.78
N GLN A 164 -8.82 -24.45 -12.18
CA GLN A 164 -8.81 -24.63 -10.73
C GLN A 164 -8.12 -23.44 -10.03
N GLU A 165 -6.90 -23.08 -10.44
CA GLU A 165 -6.17 -21.94 -9.87
C GLU A 165 -6.98 -20.65 -9.98
N ALA A 166 -7.64 -20.40 -11.12
CA ALA A 166 -8.48 -19.22 -11.29
C ALA A 166 -9.65 -19.17 -10.29
N ASN A 167 -10.32 -20.31 -10.05
CA ASN A 167 -11.44 -20.38 -9.12
C ASN A 167 -10.97 -20.17 -7.68
N GLU A 168 -9.92 -20.87 -7.26
CA GLU A 168 -9.35 -20.75 -5.91
C GLU A 168 -8.92 -19.31 -5.58
N VAL A 169 -8.23 -18.64 -6.49
CA VAL A 169 -7.79 -17.25 -6.29
C VAL A 169 -8.98 -16.29 -6.20
N ASN A 170 -10.04 -16.51 -7.01
CA ASN A 170 -11.25 -15.68 -6.94
C ASN A 170 -12.02 -15.87 -5.63
N GLU A 171 -12.11 -17.11 -5.12
CA GLU A 171 -12.71 -17.39 -3.81
C GLU A 171 -11.94 -16.68 -2.69
N GLN A 172 -10.60 -16.80 -2.70
CA GLN A 172 -9.73 -16.10 -1.75
C GLN A 172 -9.94 -14.58 -1.81
N ARG A 173 -9.99 -14.01 -3.02
CA ARG A 173 -10.17 -12.57 -3.22
C ARG A 173 -11.54 -12.08 -2.75
N THR A 174 -12.59 -12.88 -2.97
CA THR A 174 -13.94 -12.57 -2.48
C THR A 174 -13.95 -12.47 -0.96
N MET A 175 -13.29 -13.40 -0.28
CA MET A 175 -13.16 -13.40 1.18
C MET A 175 -12.38 -12.18 1.70
N ILE A 176 -11.25 -11.84 1.06
CA ILE A 176 -10.47 -10.63 1.39
C ILE A 176 -11.33 -9.38 1.25
N THR A 177 -12.12 -9.30 0.17
CA THR A 177 -12.99 -8.16 -0.10
C THR A 177 -14.09 -8.03 0.96
N ALA A 178 -14.75 -9.14 1.32
CA ALA A 178 -15.78 -9.14 2.37
C ALA A 178 -15.21 -8.66 3.72
N LEU A 179 -14.06 -9.20 4.14
CA LEU A 179 -13.45 -8.87 5.43
C LEU A 179 -12.88 -7.44 5.47
N SER A 180 -12.27 -6.98 4.38
CA SER A 180 -11.75 -5.60 4.31
C SER A 180 -12.90 -4.58 4.31
N ASN A 181 -14.00 -4.86 3.63
CA ASN A 181 -15.22 -4.05 3.68
C ASN A 181 -15.77 -3.98 5.11
N LEU A 182 -15.88 -5.12 5.80
CA LEU A 182 -16.34 -5.17 7.19
C LEU A 182 -15.44 -4.32 8.11
N ALA A 183 -14.12 -4.49 8.01
CA ALA A 183 -13.16 -3.70 8.81
C ALA A 183 -13.31 -2.19 8.55
N LEU A 184 -13.45 -1.79 7.29
CA LEU A 184 -13.66 -0.39 6.90
C LEU A 184 -14.99 0.16 7.43
N GLN A 185 -16.08 -0.60 7.31
CA GLN A 185 -17.40 -0.20 7.77
C GLN A 185 -17.45 -0.04 9.30
N LEU A 186 -16.81 -0.94 10.05
CA LEU A 186 -16.70 -0.81 11.50
C LEU A 186 -15.87 0.41 11.91
N TYR A 187 -14.77 0.68 11.20
CA TYR A 187 -13.99 1.91 11.42
C TYR A 187 -14.84 3.16 11.17
N GLN A 188 -15.55 3.23 10.05
CA GLN A 188 -16.44 4.35 9.73
C GLN A 188 -17.57 4.50 10.76
N TRP A 189 -18.12 3.37 11.24
CA TRP A 189 -19.12 3.38 12.30
C TRP A 189 -18.55 4.03 13.58
N TYR A 190 -17.34 3.66 13.99
CA TYR A 190 -16.68 4.24 15.16
C TYR A 190 -16.40 5.73 14.98
N VAL A 191 -15.91 6.16 13.81
CA VAL A 191 -15.68 7.58 13.53
C VAL A 191 -16.97 8.39 13.66
N LYS A 192 -18.10 7.83 13.23
CA LYS A 192 -19.40 8.51 13.23
C LYS A 192 -20.08 8.51 14.61
N HIS A 193 -19.97 7.43 15.38
CA HIS A 193 -20.79 7.23 16.58
C HIS A 193 -19.98 7.13 17.88
N GLY A 194 -18.66 6.97 17.81
CA GLY A 194 -17.80 6.74 18.97
C GLY A 194 -17.95 5.32 19.54
N HIS A 195 -17.82 5.18 20.85
CA HIS A 195 -18.10 3.92 21.55
C HIS A 195 -19.61 3.68 21.69
N ALA A 196 -20.02 2.42 21.81
CA ALA A 196 -21.38 2.07 22.18
C ALA A 196 -21.71 2.63 23.57
N ARG A 197 -22.82 3.36 23.70
CA ARG A 197 -23.17 4.09 24.94
C ARG A 197 -24.24 3.40 25.77
N ASN A 198 -24.95 2.44 25.19
CA ASN A 198 -26.05 1.71 25.80
C ASN A 198 -26.22 0.33 25.15
N GLU A 199 -27.08 -0.51 25.73
CA GLU A 199 -27.34 -1.86 25.24
C GLU A 199 -27.90 -1.91 23.81
N LYS A 200 -28.64 -0.88 23.38
CA LYS A 200 -29.20 -0.82 22.02
C LYS A 200 -28.08 -0.63 20.99
N ASP A 201 -27.15 0.28 21.25
CA ASP A 201 -25.96 0.48 20.43
C ASP A 201 -25.14 -0.82 20.35
N GLU A 202 -24.94 -1.48 21.50
CA GLU A 202 -24.19 -2.75 21.54
C GLU A 202 -24.89 -3.87 20.75
N LYS A 203 -26.22 -4.01 20.88
CA LYS A 203 -27.01 -4.97 20.11
C LYS A 203 -26.90 -4.70 18.60
N GLY A 204 -26.98 -3.43 18.19
CA GLY A 204 -26.83 -3.04 16.78
C GLY A 204 -25.46 -3.41 16.20
N VAL A 205 -24.38 -3.14 16.95
CA VAL A 205 -23.02 -3.49 16.52
C VAL A 205 -22.81 -5.01 16.49
N LYS A 206 -23.36 -5.76 17.46
CA LYS A 206 -23.36 -7.23 17.47
C LYS A 206 -24.05 -7.81 16.24
N GLN A 207 -25.24 -7.29 15.92
CA GLN A 207 -26.01 -7.73 14.76
C GLN A 207 -25.26 -7.43 13.46
N PHE A 208 -24.80 -6.19 13.28
CA PHE A 208 -24.04 -5.77 12.10
C PHE A 208 -22.79 -6.64 11.90
N PHE A 209 -22.01 -6.87 12.97
CA PHE A 209 -20.82 -7.72 12.89
C PHE A 209 -21.17 -9.15 12.48
N LYS A 210 -22.21 -9.75 13.08
CA LYS A 210 -22.62 -11.13 12.79
C LYS A 210 -23.13 -11.30 11.36
N GLU A 211 -23.91 -10.35 10.84
CA GLU A 211 -24.49 -10.40 9.50
C GLU A 211 -23.42 -10.26 8.39
N ASN A 212 -22.33 -9.55 8.67
CA ASN A 212 -21.28 -9.27 7.69
C ASN A 212 -20.02 -10.13 7.88
N LEU A 213 -19.93 -10.92 8.96
CA LEU A 213 -18.82 -11.85 9.16
C LEU A 213 -19.00 -13.06 8.23
N PRO A 214 -17.96 -13.45 7.46
CA PRO A 214 -18.04 -14.63 6.61
C PRO A 214 -18.32 -15.91 7.40
N PRO A 215 -18.97 -16.91 6.78
CA PRO A 215 -19.15 -18.22 7.40
C PRO A 215 -17.80 -18.90 7.67
N ASN A 216 -17.75 -19.73 8.71
CA ASN A 216 -16.59 -20.53 9.11
C ASN A 216 -15.26 -19.74 9.23
N PRO A 217 -15.20 -18.62 9.97
CA PRO A 217 -13.99 -17.80 10.11
C PRO A 217 -12.79 -18.57 10.70
N GLU A 218 -13.03 -19.68 11.40
CA GLU A 218 -12.03 -20.60 11.92
C GLU A 218 -11.29 -21.41 10.86
N GLN A 219 -11.79 -21.46 9.62
CA GLN A 219 -11.13 -22.14 8.49
C GLN A 219 -10.18 -21.20 7.72
N ILE A 220 -10.25 -19.89 7.97
CA ILE A 220 -9.44 -18.90 7.27
C ILE A 220 -7.95 -19.08 7.61
N ARG A 221 -7.10 -19.10 6.57
CA ARG A 221 -5.64 -19.25 6.70
C ARG A 221 -4.83 -18.18 5.94
N GLY A 222 -5.40 -17.51 4.95
CA GLY A 222 -4.67 -16.53 4.13
C GLY A 222 -4.29 -15.27 4.90
N PHE A 223 -3.13 -14.69 4.58
CA PHE A 223 -2.58 -13.53 5.31
C PHE A 223 -3.55 -12.35 5.35
N TYR A 224 -3.98 -11.83 4.19
CA TYR A 224 -4.88 -10.68 4.14
C TYR A 224 -6.26 -11.00 4.73
N GLN A 225 -6.75 -12.22 4.56
CA GLN A 225 -8.00 -12.66 5.17
C GLN A 225 -7.91 -12.58 6.70
N LEU A 226 -6.84 -13.15 7.30
CA LEU A 226 -6.60 -13.08 8.74
C LEU A 226 -6.37 -11.64 9.21
N LEU A 227 -5.61 -10.85 8.45
CA LEU A 227 -5.35 -9.44 8.75
C LEU A 227 -6.66 -8.66 8.91
N TYR A 228 -7.54 -8.73 7.90
CA TYR A 228 -8.81 -8.00 7.91
C TYR A 228 -9.83 -8.60 8.90
N LEU A 229 -9.81 -9.92 9.12
CA LEU A 229 -10.58 -10.55 10.18
C LEU A 229 -10.19 -10.00 11.55
N TYR A 230 -8.89 -9.94 11.86
CA TYR A 230 -8.41 -9.45 13.14
C TYR A 230 -8.65 -7.94 13.31
N GLN A 231 -8.52 -7.15 12.24
CA GLN A 231 -8.92 -5.74 12.23
C GLN A 231 -10.42 -5.58 12.52
N SER A 232 -11.28 -6.39 11.91
CA SER A 232 -12.71 -6.37 12.14
C SER A 232 -13.04 -6.67 13.60
N TYR A 233 -12.43 -7.71 14.18
CA TYR A 233 -12.58 -8.00 15.61
C TYR A 233 -12.03 -6.90 16.51
N CYS A 234 -10.92 -6.26 16.13
CA CYS A 234 -10.38 -5.14 16.90
C CYS A 234 -11.38 -3.99 16.96
N TRP A 235 -11.93 -3.57 15.81
CA TRP A 235 -12.91 -2.49 15.78
C TRP A 235 -14.20 -2.86 16.52
N TYR A 236 -14.71 -4.06 16.27
CA TYR A 236 -15.88 -4.60 16.95
C TYR A 236 -15.73 -4.59 18.48
N ALA A 237 -14.60 -5.09 18.99
CA ALA A 237 -14.30 -5.11 20.42
C ALA A 237 -14.10 -3.70 20.97
N PHE A 238 -13.38 -2.84 20.25
CA PHE A 238 -13.07 -1.48 20.67
C PHE A 238 -14.33 -0.61 20.80
N ILE A 239 -15.23 -0.69 19.81
CA ILE A 239 -16.54 -0.02 19.83
C ILE A 239 -17.33 -0.42 21.09
N ARG A 240 -17.32 -1.71 21.43
CA ARG A 240 -18.04 -2.27 22.57
C ARG A 240 -17.30 -2.14 23.91
N GLN A 241 -16.09 -1.56 23.91
CA GLN A 241 -15.20 -1.49 25.08
C GLN A 241 -14.84 -2.87 25.68
N ASP A 242 -14.90 -3.93 24.86
CA ASP A 242 -14.42 -5.26 25.24
C ASP A 242 -12.90 -5.32 25.12
N PHE A 243 -12.20 -4.78 26.12
CA PHE A 243 -10.75 -4.64 26.07
C PHE A 243 -9.99 -5.98 26.07
N LEU A 244 -10.58 -7.05 26.62
CA LEU A 244 -10.00 -8.39 26.57
C LEU A 244 -10.01 -8.95 25.14
N MET A 245 -11.14 -8.82 24.44
CA MET A 245 -11.23 -9.21 23.03
C MET A 245 -10.34 -8.31 22.15
N TYR A 246 -10.31 -7.01 22.41
CA TYR A 246 -9.44 -6.07 21.70
C TYR A 246 -7.96 -6.44 21.84
N TYR A 247 -7.50 -6.77 23.05
CA TYR A 247 -6.15 -7.29 23.28
C TYR A 247 -5.89 -8.61 22.55
N ARG A 248 -6.82 -9.57 22.63
CA ARG A 248 -6.68 -10.87 21.96
C ARG A 248 -6.44 -10.71 20.46
N TYR A 249 -7.23 -9.87 19.80
CA TYR A 249 -7.16 -9.72 18.34
C TYR A 249 -6.08 -8.74 17.86
N SER A 250 -5.75 -7.70 18.62
CA SER A 250 -4.59 -6.85 18.30
C SER A 250 -3.27 -7.63 18.43
N ARG A 251 -3.17 -8.54 19.40
CA ARG A 251 -2.03 -9.46 19.49
C ARG A 251 -1.97 -10.41 18.29
N LYS A 252 -3.08 -11.05 17.92
CA LYS A 252 -3.14 -11.92 16.74
C LYS A 252 -2.75 -11.18 15.46
N TRP A 253 -3.17 -9.93 15.31
CA TRP A 253 -2.74 -9.06 14.21
C TRP A 253 -1.22 -8.84 14.24
N ALA A 254 -0.64 -8.40 15.37
CA ALA A 254 0.80 -8.18 15.46
C ALA A 254 1.62 -9.48 15.26
N ASP A 255 1.12 -10.63 15.71
CA ASP A 255 1.76 -11.93 15.58
C ASP A 255 1.71 -12.45 14.12
N LEU A 256 0.74 -12.02 13.30
CA LEU A 256 0.68 -12.37 11.88
C LEU A 256 1.96 -11.96 11.14
N PHE A 257 2.49 -10.77 11.42
CA PHE A 257 3.73 -10.25 10.84
C PHE A 257 5.00 -10.90 11.42
N LYS A 258 4.90 -11.57 12.57
CA LYS A 258 6.01 -12.39 13.09
C LYS A 258 6.13 -13.68 12.29
N ASN A 259 5.00 -14.26 11.89
CA ASN A 259 4.96 -15.49 11.13
C ASN A 259 5.27 -15.26 9.64
N GLU A 260 4.98 -14.06 9.13
CA GLU A 260 5.25 -13.65 7.74
C GLU A 260 6.14 -12.38 7.68
N PRO A 261 7.45 -12.47 7.99
CA PRO A 261 8.32 -11.29 8.11
C PRO A 261 8.44 -10.45 6.83
N LEU A 262 8.31 -11.06 5.65
CA LEU A 262 8.33 -10.35 4.37
C LEU A 262 7.21 -9.30 4.28
N MET A 263 6.07 -9.58 4.92
CA MET A 263 4.93 -8.69 4.96
C MET A 263 5.16 -7.47 5.84
N ILE A 264 6.17 -7.44 6.71
CA ILE A 264 6.53 -6.20 7.43
C ILE A 264 6.97 -5.13 6.43
N THR A 265 7.74 -5.50 5.41
CA THR A 265 8.18 -4.57 4.37
C THR A 265 7.02 -4.23 3.44
N ALA A 266 6.32 -5.24 2.92
CA ALA A 266 5.22 -5.04 1.97
C ALA A 266 4.05 -4.25 2.58
N GLU A 267 3.72 -4.52 3.85
CA GLU A 267 2.55 -3.99 4.55
C GLU A 267 2.93 -3.21 5.82
N THR A 268 3.96 -2.37 5.69
CA THR A 268 4.52 -1.57 6.79
C THR A 268 3.45 -0.78 7.55
N GLY A 269 2.49 -0.16 6.84
CA GLY A 269 1.41 0.62 7.46
C GLY A 269 0.50 -0.23 8.34
N HIS A 270 0.15 -1.44 7.90
CA HIS A 270 -0.65 -2.37 8.70
C HIS A 270 0.11 -2.89 9.91
N TYR A 271 1.42 -3.12 9.81
CA TYR A 271 2.23 -3.49 10.97
C TYR A 271 2.28 -2.37 12.02
N ILE A 272 2.54 -1.13 11.59
CA ILE A 272 2.54 0.05 12.47
C ILE A 272 1.21 0.19 13.20
N LYS A 273 0.09 0.05 12.47
CA LYS A 273 -1.25 0.15 13.05
C LYS A 273 -1.56 -0.99 14.03
N GLY A 274 -1.13 -2.22 13.71
CA GLY A 274 -1.26 -3.38 14.60
C GLY A 274 -0.50 -3.18 15.91
N MET A 275 0.74 -2.69 15.85
CA MET A 275 1.54 -2.36 17.04
C MET A 275 0.89 -1.26 17.89
N HIS A 276 0.39 -0.21 17.26
CA HIS A 276 -0.35 0.85 17.96
C HIS A 276 -1.57 0.29 18.70
N ASN A 277 -2.40 -0.51 18.03
CA ASN A 277 -3.58 -1.11 18.65
C ASN A 277 -3.20 -2.06 19.80
N LEU A 278 -2.13 -2.83 19.66
CA LEU A 278 -1.66 -3.72 20.71
C LEU A 278 -1.15 -2.96 21.93
N LEU A 279 -0.42 -1.86 21.74
CA LEU A 279 0.02 -0.98 22.83
C LEU A 279 -1.18 -0.37 23.55
N THR A 280 -2.12 0.20 22.81
CA THR A 280 -3.38 0.74 23.37
C THR A 280 -4.16 -0.33 24.15
N ALA A 281 -4.24 -1.56 23.64
CA ALA A 281 -4.93 -2.64 24.33
C ALA A 281 -4.25 -3.03 25.66
N ASN A 282 -2.91 -3.09 25.70
CA ASN A 282 -2.19 -3.36 26.95
C ASN A 282 -2.37 -2.22 27.96
N PHE A 283 -2.34 -0.97 27.50
CA PHE A 283 -2.59 0.19 28.35
C PHE A 283 -3.99 0.18 28.96
N ASN A 284 -5.03 -0.03 28.14
CA ASN A 284 -6.43 -0.11 28.59
C ASN A 284 -6.65 -1.21 29.64
N LEU A 285 -5.91 -2.32 29.54
CA LEU A 285 -5.94 -3.43 30.50
C LEU A 285 -5.00 -3.26 31.69
N ARG A 286 -4.23 -2.15 31.76
CA ARG A 286 -3.17 -1.92 32.76
C ARG A 286 -2.13 -3.06 32.79
N ASN A 287 -1.86 -3.68 31.64
CA ASN A 287 -0.90 -4.77 31.48
C ASN A 287 0.52 -4.21 31.23
N PHE A 288 1.05 -3.45 32.21
CA PHE A 288 2.28 -2.66 32.06
C PHE A 288 3.49 -3.52 31.63
N LYS A 289 3.63 -4.72 32.21
CA LYS A 289 4.73 -5.64 31.86
C LYS A 289 4.76 -5.98 30.36
N ASN A 290 3.60 -6.26 29.75
CA ASN A 290 3.55 -6.54 28.32
C ASN A 290 3.59 -5.26 27.50
N PHE A 291 3.03 -4.16 28.01
CA PHE A 291 3.13 -2.85 27.37
C PHE A 291 4.59 -2.47 27.11
N ASP A 292 5.44 -2.47 28.14
CA ASP A 292 6.87 -2.13 28.03
C ASP A 292 7.60 -3.02 27.02
N LYS A 293 7.31 -4.32 27.04
CA LYS A 293 7.86 -5.29 26.09
C LYS A 293 7.51 -4.93 24.65
N TYR A 294 6.25 -4.60 24.37
CA TYR A 294 5.82 -4.23 23.03
C TYR A 294 6.28 -2.82 22.63
N LEU A 295 6.43 -1.91 23.59
CA LEU A 295 6.94 -0.56 23.35
C LEU A 295 8.39 -0.63 22.87
N VAL A 296 9.25 -1.38 23.58
CA VAL A 296 10.64 -1.61 23.16
C VAL A 296 10.71 -2.26 21.78
N ARG A 297 9.81 -3.21 21.48
CA ARG A 297 9.73 -3.82 20.14
C ARG A 297 9.36 -2.79 19.08
N PHE A 298 8.40 -1.91 19.36
CA PHE A 298 7.97 -0.90 18.41
C PHE A 298 9.05 0.18 18.20
N GLU A 299 9.72 0.61 19.27
CA GLU A 299 10.88 1.50 19.20
C GLU A 299 11.98 0.94 18.29
N ARG A 300 12.37 -0.32 18.50
CA ARG A 300 13.37 -0.99 17.64
C ARG A 300 12.94 -1.00 16.17
N PHE A 301 11.66 -1.26 15.92
CA PHE A 301 11.12 -1.20 14.56
C PHE A 301 11.25 0.19 13.94
N THR A 302 11.11 1.29 14.69
CA THR A 302 11.25 2.64 14.15
C THR A 302 12.64 2.96 13.58
N PHE A 303 13.67 2.18 13.95
CA PHE A 303 15.02 2.28 13.38
C PHE A 303 15.25 1.36 12.18
N SER A 304 14.28 0.53 11.81
CA SER A 304 14.41 -0.42 10.70
C SER A 304 14.27 0.26 9.33
N LYS A 305 14.76 -0.41 8.27
CA LYS A 305 14.60 0.05 6.88
C LYS A 305 13.12 0.25 6.49
N PRO A 306 12.19 -0.71 6.72
CA PRO A 306 10.78 -0.53 6.35
C PRO A 306 10.13 0.71 6.98
N ALA A 307 10.40 0.97 8.27
CA ALA A 307 9.84 2.13 8.97
C ALA A 307 10.32 3.48 8.40
N ASN A 308 11.51 3.51 7.80
CA ASN A 308 12.15 4.73 7.29
C ASN A 308 12.14 4.83 5.76
N GLN A 309 11.58 3.84 5.06
CA GLN A 309 11.56 3.80 3.59
C GLN A 309 10.65 4.86 2.97
N HIS A 310 9.57 5.22 3.67
CA HIS A 310 8.61 6.22 3.22
C HIS A 310 8.27 7.21 4.34
N ASP A 311 8.19 8.49 3.98
CA ASP A 311 7.83 9.57 4.91
C ASP A 311 6.51 9.30 5.65
N ASN A 312 5.52 8.73 4.96
CA ASN A 312 4.24 8.36 5.56
C ASN A 312 4.42 7.40 6.74
N PHE A 313 5.22 6.35 6.58
CA PHE A 313 5.45 5.35 7.62
C PHE A 313 6.29 5.92 8.77
N ARG A 314 7.31 6.72 8.46
CA ARG A 314 8.12 7.41 9.47
C ARG A 314 7.26 8.32 10.34
N MET A 315 6.37 9.11 9.72
CA MET A 315 5.45 10.00 10.44
C MET A 315 4.43 9.23 11.27
N GLN A 316 3.81 8.18 10.73
CA GLN A 316 2.86 7.36 11.49
C GLN A 316 3.52 6.66 12.68
N ALA A 317 4.70 6.06 12.47
CA ALA A 317 5.47 5.42 13.52
C ALA A 317 5.85 6.42 14.62
N PHE A 318 6.31 7.62 14.25
CA PHE A 318 6.62 8.69 15.19
C PHE A 318 5.42 9.08 16.04
N VAL A 319 4.26 9.34 15.42
CA VAL A 319 3.04 9.73 16.15
C VAL A 319 2.63 8.64 17.13
N TYR A 320 2.54 7.39 16.69
CA TYR A 320 2.10 6.30 17.55
C TYR A 320 3.10 5.94 18.63
N LEU A 321 4.40 6.03 18.35
CA LEU A 321 5.43 5.80 19.36
C LEU A 321 5.39 6.90 20.43
N THR A 322 5.27 8.15 20.02
CA THR A 322 5.19 9.29 20.95
C THR A 322 3.95 9.18 21.83
N SER A 323 2.80 8.86 21.25
CA SER A 323 1.57 8.60 22.01
C SER A 323 1.73 7.45 23.00
N ALA A 324 2.37 6.36 22.59
CA ALA A 324 2.61 5.23 23.48
C ALA A 324 3.61 5.53 24.61
N ARG A 325 4.55 6.47 24.44
CA ARG A 325 5.47 6.89 25.52
C ARG A 325 4.82 7.79 26.57
N ILE A 326 3.69 8.41 26.24
CA ILE A 326 2.93 9.26 27.18
C ILE A 326 2.02 8.41 28.07
N ASN A 327 1.53 7.29 27.53
CA ASN A 327 0.75 6.27 28.21
C ASN A 327 1.62 5.39 29.11
#